data_AF-V5U161-F1
#
_entry.id   AF-V5U161-F1
#
_cell.length_a   1.000
_cell.length_b   1.000
_cell.length_c   1.000
_cell.angle_alpha   90.00
_cell.angle_beta   90.00
_cell.angle_gamma   90.00
#
_symmetry.space_group_name_H-M   'P 1'
#
loop_
_entity.id
_entity.type
_entity.pdbx_description
1 polymer ?
#
loop_
_entity_poly.entity_id
_entity_poly.type
_entity_poly.pdbx_seq_one_letter_code
_entity_poly.pdbx_strand_id
1 'polypeptide(L)'
;MHKPLFVTLITAALVGFSGPGLAQAGGTITFHGAIVEEGCSVARQAARIEVSCLRGNQVHRQTLSLRSSGVRERHSSWVSSRLDYLNPAHTLGILTLTYR
;
A
#
# COMPACT_ATOMS: atom_id res chain seq x y z
N MET A 1 -79.39 39.98 36.03
CA MET A 1 -79.84 38.89 35.13
C MET A 1 -78.60 38.22 34.53
N HIS A 2 -78.55 36.89 34.64
CA HIS A 2 -77.65 35.92 33.99
C HIS A 2 -76.16 35.84 34.40
N LYS A 3 -75.89 34.93 35.35
CA LYS A 3 -74.68 34.06 35.43
C LYS A 3 -74.68 33.17 34.17
N PRO A 4 -73.53 32.69 33.65
CA PRO A 4 -72.86 31.58 34.33
C PRO A 4 -71.32 31.58 34.29
N LEU A 5 -70.77 30.90 35.29
CA LEU A 5 -69.41 30.36 35.32
C LEU A 5 -69.14 29.53 34.06
N PHE A 6 -68.04 29.80 33.38
CA PHE A 6 -67.42 28.85 32.46
C PHE A 6 -66.07 28.44 33.05
N VAL A 7 -66.05 27.27 33.69
CA VAL A 7 -64.83 26.62 34.17
C VAL A 7 -64.22 25.89 32.98
N THR A 8 -63.20 26.49 32.37
CA THR A 8 -62.42 25.84 31.32
C THR A 8 -61.23 25.12 31.96
N LEU A 9 -61.40 23.82 32.21
CA LEU A 9 -60.30 22.90 32.49
C LEU A 9 -59.49 22.72 31.19
N ILE A 10 -58.26 23.23 31.16
CA ILE A 10 -57.29 22.90 30.11
C ILE A 10 -56.32 21.86 30.69
N THR A 11 -56.53 20.62 30.29
CA THR A 11 -55.66 19.46 30.50
C THR A 11 -54.29 19.71 29.87
N ALA A 12 -53.24 19.75 30.69
CA ALA A 12 -51.86 19.81 30.19
C ALA A 12 -51.47 18.44 29.61
N ALA A 13 -51.45 18.32 28.28
CA ALA A 13 -50.87 17.17 27.61
C ALA A 13 -49.34 17.26 27.72
N LEU A 14 -48.74 16.39 28.55
CA LEU A 14 -47.30 16.15 28.55
C LEU A 14 -46.93 15.47 27.23
N VAL A 15 -46.56 16.26 26.23
CA VAL A 15 -45.89 15.74 25.04
C VAL A 15 -44.50 15.30 25.48
N GLY A 16 -44.33 14.00 25.71
CA GLY A 16 -43.02 13.40 25.93
C GLY A 16 -42.18 13.59 24.68
N PHE A 17 -41.29 14.57 24.69
CA PHE A 17 -40.27 14.73 23.67
C PHE A 17 -39.24 13.62 23.85
N SER A 18 -39.31 12.59 22.99
CA SER A 18 -38.19 11.68 22.74
C SER A 18 -37.11 12.50 22.03
N GLY A 19 -36.21 13.13 22.79
CA GLY A 19 -35.06 13.82 22.23
C GLY A 19 -34.21 12.86 21.37
N PRO A 20 -33.47 13.36 20.37
CA PRO A 20 -32.56 12.50 19.61
C PRO A 20 -31.55 11.94 20.61
N GLY A 21 -31.56 10.62 20.81
CA GLY A 21 -30.48 9.95 21.53
C GLY A 21 -29.18 10.33 20.83
N LEU A 22 -28.31 11.07 21.53
CA LEU A 22 -27.02 11.48 21.01
C LEU A 22 -26.29 10.19 20.58
N ALA A 23 -26.23 9.93 19.28
CA ALA A 23 -25.31 8.92 18.77
C ALA A 23 -23.94 9.33 19.28
N GLN A 24 -23.30 8.48 20.08
CA GLN A 24 -21.97 8.76 20.62
C GLN A 24 -21.03 8.94 19.43
N ALA A 25 -20.77 10.20 19.09
CA ALA A 25 -19.93 10.54 17.95
C ALA A 25 -18.49 10.24 18.35
N GLY A 26 -17.98 9.09 17.91
CA GLY A 26 -16.56 8.81 18.01
C GLY A 26 -16.20 7.37 18.31
N GLY A 27 -15.00 7.04 17.86
CA GLY A 27 -14.28 5.81 18.10
C GLY A 27 -12.83 6.04 17.68
N THR A 28 -11.92 5.16 18.08
CA THR A 28 -10.51 5.26 17.72
C THR A 28 -10.20 4.31 16.58
N ILE A 29 -9.62 4.83 15.49
CA ILE A 29 -9.03 4.01 14.43
C ILE A 29 -7.51 4.07 14.62
N THR A 30 -6.90 2.91 14.87
CA THR A 30 -5.45 2.78 15.00
C THR A 30 -4.88 2.22 13.72
N PHE A 31 -4.00 2.97 13.07
CA PHE A 31 -3.27 2.51 11.89
C PHE A 31 -1.88 2.02 12.32
N HIS A 32 -1.51 0.84 11.85
CA HIS A 32 -0.19 0.26 12.07
C HIS A 32 0.50 0.07 10.73
N GLY A 33 1.76 0.49 10.65
CA GLY A 33 2.56 0.34 9.45
C GLY A 33 4.02 0.68 9.72
N ALA A 34 4.87 0.38 8.75
CA ALA A 34 6.27 0.78 8.73
C ALA A 34 6.58 1.41 7.37
N ILE A 35 7.39 2.48 7.38
CA ILE A 35 8.02 2.96 6.16
C ILE A 35 9.24 2.08 5.92
N VAL A 36 9.18 1.26 4.87
CA VAL A 36 10.30 0.40 4.44
C VAL A 36 11.00 1.02 3.24
N GLU A 37 12.29 0.74 3.08
CA GLU A 37 13.02 1.13 1.87
C GLU A 37 12.35 0.48 0.64
N GLU A 38 12.32 1.22 -0.47
CA GLU A 38 11.84 0.67 -1.74
C GLU A 38 12.75 -0.48 -2.19
N GLY A 39 12.15 -1.47 -2.86
CA GLY A 39 12.93 -2.53 -3.51
C GLY A 39 13.91 -1.95 -4.54
N CYS A 40 14.86 -2.77 -4.97
CA CYS A 40 15.79 -2.35 -6.00
C CYS A 40 15.08 -2.00 -7.31
N SER A 41 15.43 -0.87 -7.90
CA SER A 41 14.99 -0.51 -9.24
C SER A 41 15.74 -1.36 -10.28
N VAL A 42 15.02 -1.85 -11.28
CA VAL A 42 15.57 -2.69 -12.36
C VAL A 42 15.24 -2.05 -13.70
N ALA A 43 16.27 -1.65 -14.44
CA ALA A 43 16.13 -1.09 -15.78
C ALA A 43 16.74 -2.02 -16.83
N ARG A 44 15.99 -2.32 -17.90
CA ARG A 44 16.47 -3.15 -19.02
C ARG A 44 16.79 -2.28 -20.22
N GLN A 45 18.00 -2.42 -20.76
CA GLN A 45 18.46 -1.78 -21.98
C GLN A 45 19.03 -2.83 -22.94
N ALA A 46 18.21 -3.31 -23.87
CA ALA A 46 18.58 -4.36 -24.82
C ALA A 46 19.20 -5.60 -24.13
N ALA A 47 20.52 -5.77 -24.25
CA ALA A 47 21.29 -6.88 -23.67
C ALA A 47 21.95 -6.54 -22.31
N ARG A 48 21.56 -5.43 -21.68
CA ARG A 48 22.02 -5.02 -20.35
C ARG A 48 20.84 -4.83 -19.40
N ILE A 49 21.05 -5.20 -18.14
CA ILE A 49 20.13 -4.92 -17.04
C ILE A 49 20.91 -4.19 -15.97
N GLU A 50 20.37 -3.06 -15.53
CA GLU A 50 20.91 -2.26 -14.45
C GLU A 50 20.02 -2.44 -13.22
N VAL A 51 20.64 -2.87 -12.13
CA VAL A 51 20.00 -3.02 -10.82
C VAL A 51 20.54 -1.91 -9.93
N SER A 52 19.67 -1.04 -9.44
CA SER A 52 20.03 0.04 -8.50
C SER A 52 19.23 -0.10 -7.22
N CYS A 53 19.93 -0.30 -6.11
CA CYS A 53 19.34 -0.45 -4.78
C CYS A 53 19.77 0.72 -3.91
N LEU A 54 18.80 1.37 -3.27
CA LEU A 54 19.08 2.30 -2.19
C LEU A 54 19.24 1.48 -0.91
N ARG A 55 20.41 1.56 -0.26
CA ARG A 55 20.63 1.00 1.07
C ARG A 55 21.15 2.09 1.99
N GLY A 56 20.35 2.45 2.99
CA GLY A 56 20.58 3.68 3.76
C GLY A 56 20.63 4.90 2.83
N ASN A 57 21.73 5.65 2.87
CA ASN A 57 21.90 6.86 2.04
C ASN A 57 22.78 6.63 0.80
N GLN A 58 23.07 5.39 0.42
CA GLN A 58 23.93 5.05 -0.71
C GLN A 58 23.19 4.25 -1.78
N VAL A 59 23.41 4.60 -3.04
CA VAL A 59 22.90 3.86 -4.19
C VAL A 59 23.96 2.88 -4.65
N HIS A 60 23.69 1.59 -4.50
CA HIS A 60 24.50 0.52 -5.04
C HIS A 60 23.99 0.13 -6.43
N ARG A 61 24.86 0.21 -7.44
CA ARG A 61 24.55 -0.14 -8.83
C ARG A 61 25.29 -1.38 -9.28
N GLN A 62 24.58 -2.24 -9.98
CA GLN A 62 25.13 -3.43 -10.59
C GLN A 62 24.61 -3.57 -12.02
N THR A 63 25.53 -3.82 -12.97
CA THR A 63 25.17 -4.09 -14.36
C THR A 63 25.33 -5.57 -14.67
N LEU A 64 24.26 -6.16 -15.17
CA LEU A 64 24.17 -7.53 -15.64
C LEU A 64 24.15 -7.51 -17.17
N SER A 65 24.94 -8.36 -17.81
CA SER A 65 24.92 -8.53 -19.26
C SER A 65 24.16 -9.80 -19.63
N LEU A 66 23.13 -9.70 -20.46
CA LEU A 66 22.47 -10.86 -21.06
C LEU A 66 23.25 -11.33 -22.28
N ARG A 67 23.48 -12.63 -22.35
CA ARG A 67 24.09 -13.33 -23.48
C ARG A 67 23.23 -14.54 -23.82
N SER A 68 23.40 -15.07 -25.03
CA SER A 68 22.73 -16.32 -25.43
C SER A 68 23.02 -17.49 -24.47
N SER A 69 24.19 -17.50 -23.86
CA SER A 69 24.62 -18.51 -22.88
C SER A 69 24.09 -18.28 -21.45
N GLY A 70 23.33 -17.21 -21.20
CA GLY A 70 22.79 -16.87 -19.87
C GLY A 70 23.09 -15.44 -19.44
N VAL A 71 23.05 -15.19 -18.14
CA VAL A 71 23.40 -13.88 -17.56
C VAL A 71 24.85 -13.88 -17.09
N ARG A 72 25.59 -12.81 -17.40
CA ARG A 72 26.91 -12.58 -16.86
C ARG A 72 26.87 -11.35 -15.96
N GLU A 73 27.07 -11.59 -14.68
CA GLU A 73 27.26 -10.53 -13.70
C GLU A 73 28.73 -10.11 -13.68
N ARG A 74 29.00 -8.82 -13.48
CA ARG A 74 30.29 -8.45 -12.88
C ARG A 74 30.29 -8.96 -11.45
N HIS A 75 31.39 -9.57 -11.01
CA HIS A 75 31.52 -10.10 -9.66
C HIS A 75 31.04 -9.06 -8.63
N SER A 76 29.96 -9.38 -7.91
CA SER A 76 29.33 -8.51 -6.92
C SER A 76 29.10 -9.31 -5.65
N SER A 77 29.40 -8.72 -4.50
CA SER A 77 29.21 -9.35 -3.19
C SER A 77 27.79 -9.17 -2.63
N TRP A 78 26.96 -8.33 -3.26
CA TRP A 78 25.67 -7.89 -2.71
C TRP A 78 24.47 -8.18 -3.61
N VAL A 79 24.71 -8.52 -4.88
CA VAL A 79 23.70 -8.97 -5.86
C VAL A 79 24.18 -10.25 -6.53
N SER A 80 23.28 -11.22 -6.63
CA SER A 80 23.42 -12.40 -7.46
C SER A 80 22.22 -12.54 -8.37
N SER A 81 22.43 -13.07 -9.57
CA SER A 81 21.35 -13.32 -10.54
C SER A 81 21.44 -14.67 -11.22
N ARG A 82 20.26 -15.14 -11.61
CA ARG A 82 20.07 -16.37 -12.39
C ARG A 82 19.07 -16.10 -13.49
N LEU A 83 19.40 -16.51 -14.71
CA LEU A 83 18.52 -16.40 -15.87
C LEU A 83 18.14 -17.80 -16.33
N ASP A 84 16.84 -18.07 -16.32
CA ASP A 84 16.24 -19.32 -16.78
C ASP A 84 15.45 -19.05 -18.06
N TYR A 85 15.87 -19.62 -19.19
CA TYR A 85 15.16 -19.48 -20.45
C TYR A 85 13.92 -20.39 -20.49
N LEU A 86 12.80 -19.86 -20.98
CA LEU A 86 11.53 -20.56 -21.07
C LEU A 86 11.28 -21.15 -22.46
N ASN A 87 12.13 -20.85 -23.44
CA ASN A 87 11.99 -21.37 -24.80
C ASN A 87 13.35 -21.72 -25.44
N PRO A 88 13.40 -22.71 -26.37
CA PRO A 88 14.64 -23.12 -27.02
C PRO A 88 15.33 -22.02 -27.84
N ALA A 89 14.57 -21.03 -28.31
CA ALA A 89 15.10 -19.90 -29.05
C ALA A 89 15.78 -18.84 -28.17
N HIS A 90 15.76 -19.00 -26.84
CA HIS A 90 16.36 -18.08 -25.84
C HIS A 90 15.87 -16.63 -25.98
N THR A 91 14.61 -16.44 -26.37
CA THR A 91 13.99 -15.11 -26.52
C THR A 91 13.08 -14.75 -25.33
N LEU A 92 12.70 -15.72 -24.52
CA LEU A 92 11.87 -15.56 -23.32
C LEU A 92 12.55 -16.22 -22.13
N GLY A 93 12.57 -15.55 -20.98
CA GLY A 93 13.20 -16.06 -19.77
C GLY A 93 12.77 -15.33 -18.50
N ILE A 94 13.08 -15.93 -17.36
CA ILE A 94 12.88 -15.37 -16.03
C ILE A 94 14.26 -15.00 -15.48
N LEU A 95 14.43 -13.72 -15.11
CA LEU A 95 15.61 -13.26 -14.38
C LEU A 95 15.27 -13.19 -12.89
N THR A 96 15.89 -14.07 -12.10
CA THR A 96 15.81 -14.04 -10.65
C THR A 96 16.97 -13.21 -10.11
N LEU A 97 16.66 -12.18 -9.31
CA LEU A 97 17.63 -11.33 -8.62
C LEU A 97 17.55 -11.59 -7.12
N THR A 98 18.69 -11.92 -6.52
CA THR A 98 18.83 -12.04 -5.07
C THR A 98 19.80 -10.96 -4.60
N TYR A 99 19.30 -10.04 -3.78
CA TYR A 99 20.09 -8.94 -3.23
C TYR A 99 19.96 -8.90 -1.71
N ARG A 100 20.99 -8.35 -1.06
CA ARG A 100 21.01 -8.14 0.38
C ARG A 100 21.19 -6.67 0.67
#